data_AF-L0JLQ7-F1
#
_entry.id   AF-L0JLQ7-F1
#
_cell.length_a   1.000
_cell.length_b   1.000
_cell.length_c   1.000
_cell.angle_alpha   90.00
_cell.angle_beta   90.00
_cell.angle_gamma   90.00
#
_symmetry.space_group_name_H-M   'P 1'
#
loop_
_entity.id
_entity.type
_entity.pdbx_description
1 polymer ?
#
loop_
_entity_poly.entity_id
_entity_poly.type
_entity_poly.pdbx_seq_one_letter_code
_entity_poly.pdbx_strand_id
1 'polypeptide(L)'
;MNRGFEDDDRGVSITLTHVLTIAITTVLVAMLITSASTMLETETDRSADTTLETIGERLANEIGNVDRIATGDDGRAKRVAVTASHPRTVANSRYTVELRRNCTAPLLDGQTDCLRLTAASADTVAYVPVETTADIENSSASGGEIELQYDGSSNNISITEAR
;
A
#
# COMPACT_ATOMS: atom_id res chain seq x y z
N MET A 1 60.70 49.88 -20.87
CA MET A 1 59.38 49.98 -20.20
C MET A 1 58.91 48.58 -19.86
N ASN A 2 58.74 48.25 -18.58
CA ASN A 2 58.13 46.99 -18.14
C ASN A 2 57.05 47.36 -17.11
N ARG A 3 55.77 47.18 -17.44
CA ARG A 3 54.64 47.40 -16.53
C ARG A 3 54.09 46.03 -16.16
N GLY A 4 53.98 45.80 -14.85
CA GLY A 4 53.74 44.51 -14.23
C GLY A 4 52.33 43.94 -14.46
N PHE A 5 52.31 42.62 -14.59
CA PHE A 5 51.14 41.76 -14.46
C PHE A 5 51.03 41.25 -13.01
N GLU A 6 51.01 42.15 -12.03
CA GLU A 6 50.94 41.78 -10.60
C GLU A 6 49.52 41.96 -10.00
N ASP A 7 48.53 42.32 -10.84
CA ASP A 7 47.15 42.61 -10.41
C ASP A 7 46.14 41.48 -10.76
N ASP A 8 46.51 40.52 -11.62
CA ASP A 8 45.61 39.46 -12.09
C ASP A 8 45.38 38.34 -11.04
N ASP A 9 46.40 37.91 -10.30
CA ASP A 9 46.29 36.81 -9.33
C ASP A 9 45.30 37.08 -8.17
N ARG A 10 45.13 38.34 -7.76
CA ARG A 10 44.23 38.70 -6.64
C ARG A 10 42.76 38.72 -7.05
N GLY A 11 42.44 39.08 -8.29
CA GLY A 11 41.08 39.03 -8.83
C GLY A 11 40.59 37.58 -9.05
N VAL A 12 41.50 36.68 -9.39
CA VAL A 12 41.22 35.25 -9.57
C VAL A 12 40.95 34.55 -8.23
N SER A 13 41.64 34.92 -7.15
CA SER A 13 41.44 34.27 -5.84
C SER A 13 40.05 34.57 -5.21
N ILE A 14 39.51 35.76 -5.43
CA ILE A 14 38.17 36.15 -4.95
C ILE A 14 37.08 35.40 -5.72
N THR A 15 37.21 35.34 -7.05
CA THR A 15 36.25 34.64 -7.92
C THR A 15 36.27 33.12 -7.67
N LEU A 16 37.44 32.52 -7.51
CA LEU A 16 37.58 31.10 -7.16
C LEU A 16 36.93 30.75 -5.81
N THR A 17 37.07 31.62 -4.80
CA THR A 17 36.47 31.38 -3.47
C THR A 17 34.93 31.40 -3.54
N HIS A 18 34.37 32.33 -4.32
CA HIS A 18 32.93 32.38 -4.56
C HIS A 18 32.42 31.15 -5.30
N VAL A 19 33.11 30.73 -6.37
CA VAL A 19 32.74 29.54 -7.14
C VAL A 19 32.83 28.29 -6.27
N LEU A 20 33.89 28.14 -5.47
CA LEU A 20 34.04 27.03 -4.54
C LEU A 20 32.89 26.99 -3.52
N THR A 21 32.49 28.14 -2.98
CA THR A 21 31.38 28.22 -2.04
C THR A 21 30.06 27.81 -2.71
N ILE A 22 29.79 28.29 -3.93
CA ILE A 22 28.60 27.91 -4.70
C ILE A 22 28.61 26.41 -5.02
N ALA A 23 29.76 25.85 -5.37
CA ALA A 23 29.91 24.42 -5.65
C ALA A 23 29.58 23.58 -4.41
N ILE A 24 30.12 23.95 -3.25
CA ILE A 24 29.87 23.26 -1.99
C ILE A 24 28.39 23.37 -1.60
N THR A 25 27.80 24.57 -1.63
CA THR A 25 26.39 24.74 -1.26
C THR A 25 25.46 23.98 -2.18
N THR A 26 25.76 23.94 -3.47
CA THR A 26 24.99 23.18 -4.46
C THR A 26 25.03 21.67 -4.15
N VAL A 27 26.21 21.14 -3.85
CA VAL A 27 26.39 19.73 -3.46
C VAL A 27 25.64 19.41 -2.16
N LEU A 28 25.69 20.30 -1.17
CA LEU A 28 24.95 20.14 0.09
C LEU A 28 23.44 20.16 -0.13
N VAL A 29 22.93 21.12 -0.91
CA VAL A 29 21.50 21.24 -1.23
C VAL A 29 21.03 20.00 -2.00
N ALA A 30 21.82 19.53 -2.97
CA ALA A 30 21.49 18.32 -3.71
C ALA A 30 21.35 17.10 -2.78
N MET A 31 22.31 16.89 -1.88
CA MET A 31 22.23 15.81 -0.88
C MET A 31 21.01 15.95 0.03
N LEU A 32 20.70 17.16 0.49
CA LEU A 32 19.53 17.42 1.33
C LEU A 32 18.23 17.09 0.62
N ILE A 33 18.06 17.54 -0.63
CA ILE A 33 16.86 17.25 -1.42
C ILE A 33 16.69 15.74 -1.61
N THR A 34 17.76 15.04 -2.00
CA THR A 34 17.71 13.58 -2.16
C THR A 34 17.29 12.89 -0.86
N SER A 35 17.87 13.27 0.28
CA SER A 35 17.52 12.70 1.58
C SER A 35 16.07 12.97 1.99
N ALA A 36 15.55 14.17 1.68
CA ALA A 36 14.16 14.51 1.96
C ALA A 36 13.20 13.69 1.08
N SER A 37 13.54 13.47 -0.20
CA SER A 37 12.75 12.63 -1.10
C SER A 37 12.64 11.19 -0.61
N THR A 38 13.76 10.58 -0.19
CA THR A 38 13.74 9.19 0.32
C THR A 38 12.94 9.04 1.60
N MET A 39 12.98 10.05 2.48
CA MET A 39 12.19 10.06 3.70
C MET A 39 10.69 10.17 3.40
N LEU A 40 10.30 11.04 2.48
CA LEU A 40 8.90 11.19 2.06
C LEU A 40 8.34 9.91 1.44
N GLU A 41 9.13 9.21 0.62
CA GLU A 41 8.75 7.93 0.02
C GLU A 41 8.52 6.87 1.11
N THR A 42 9.44 6.77 2.07
CA THR A 42 9.30 5.85 3.22
C THR A 42 8.05 6.12 4.06
N GLU A 43 7.75 7.40 4.34
CA GLU A 43 6.54 7.78 5.07
C GLU A 43 5.27 7.49 4.25
N THR A 44 5.33 7.67 2.93
CA THR A 44 4.22 7.33 2.04
C THR A 44 3.94 5.83 2.05
N ASP A 45 4.97 5.00 1.94
CA ASP A 45 4.84 3.54 2.00
C ASP A 45 4.30 3.07 3.36
N ARG A 46 4.84 3.61 4.46
CA ARG A 46 4.39 3.28 5.82
C ARG A 46 2.92 3.68 6.06
N SER A 47 2.52 4.85 5.57
CA SER A 47 1.14 5.29 5.65
C SER A 47 0.22 4.43 4.78
N ALA A 48 0.69 4.03 3.59
CA ALA A 48 -0.06 3.14 2.70
C ALA A 48 -0.29 1.78 3.37
N ASP A 49 0.78 1.20 3.92
CA ASP A 49 0.78 -0.07 4.64
C ASP A 49 -0.26 -0.09 5.78
N THR A 50 -0.20 0.90 6.68
CA THR A 50 -1.16 1.01 7.79
C THR A 50 -2.60 1.15 7.30
N THR A 51 -2.80 1.92 6.23
CA THR A 51 -4.14 2.12 5.66
C THR A 51 -4.67 0.83 5.02
N LEU A 52 -3.83 0.11 4.28
CA LEU A 52 -4.19 -1.18 3.68
C LEU A 52 -4.47 -2.22 4.77
N GLU A 53 -3.70 -2.25 5.85
CA GLU A 53 -3.96 -3.12 7.00
C GLU A 53 -5.34 -2.83 7.60
N THR A 54 -5.65 -1.56 7.90
CA THR A 54 -6.96 -1.16 8.43
C THR A 54 -8.13 -1.52 7.50
N ILE A 55 -7.97 -1.31 6.19
CA ILE A 55 -8.99 -1.69 5.20
C ILE A 55 -9.15 -3.22 5.19
N GLY A 56 -8.05 -3.96 5.19
CA GLY A 56 -8.04 -5.42 5.21
C GLY A 56 -8.68 -5.98 6.48
N GLU A 57 -8.36 -5.44 7.66
CA GLU A 57 -8.96 -5.84 8.95
C GLU A 57 -10.46 -5.61 8.94
N ARG A 58 -10.91 -4.47 8.42
CA ARG A 58 -12.34 -4.18 8.30
C ARG A 58 -13.02 -5.14 7.34
N LEU A 59 -12.42 -5.41 6.19
CA LEU A 59 -12.98 -6.33 5.20
C LEU A 59 -13.00 -7.78 5.71
N ALA A 60 -11.97 -8.22 6.43
CA ALA A 60 -11.92 -9.53 7.09
C ALA A 60 -13.06 -9.69 8.11
N ASN A 61 -13.32 -8.64 8.91
CA ASN A 61 -14.45 -8.61 9.83
C ASN A 61 -15.81 -8.66 9.10
N GLU A 62 -15.95 -7.95 7.98
CA GLU A 62 -17.15 -7.99 7.15
C GLU A 62 -17.37 -9.38 6.54
N ILE A 63 -16.32 -10.04 6.06
CA ILE A 63 -16.34 -11.44 5.61
C ILE A 63 -16.78 -12.39 6.74
N GLY A 64 -16.19 -12.27 7.93
CA GLY A 64 -16.59 -13.08 9.09
C GLY A 64 -18.05 -12.85 9.51
N ASN A 65 -18.59 -11.65 9.31
CA ASN A 65 -20.00 -11.37 9.53
C ASN A 65 -20.88 -12.06 8.47
N VAL A 66 -20.49 -12.04 7.19
CA VAL A 66 -21.18 -12.78 6.12
C VAL A 66 -21.20 -14.28 6.41
N ASP A 67 -20.07 -14.85 6.82
CA ASP A 67 -19.95 -16.26 7.23
C ASP A 67 -20.90 -16.61 8.39
N ARG A 68 -20.95 -15.74 9.41
CA ARG A 68 -21.87 -15.94 10.54
C ARG A 68 -23.33 -15.83 10.15
N ILE A 69 -23.69 -14.92 9.23
CA ILE A 69 -25.07 -14.81 8.71
C ILE A 69 -25.43 -16.07 7.92
N ALA A 70 -24.50 -16.53 7.06
CA ALA A 70 -24.68 -17.74 6.27
C ALA A 70 -24.87 -18.99 7.15
N THR A 71 -24.05 -19.13 8.19
CA THR A 71 -24.06 -20.30 9.09
C THR A 71 -25.16 -20.23 10.15
N GLY A 72 -25.50 -19.02 10.61
CA GLY A 72 -26.48 -18.79 11.68
C GLY A 72 -27.94 -19.09 11.30
N ASP A 73 -28.27 -19.18 10.01
CA ASP A 73 -29.61 -19.57 9.51
C ASP A 73 -29.78 -21.10 9.43
N ASP A 74 -29.30 -21.84 10.44
CA ASP A 74 -29.21 -23.32 10.44
C ASP A 74 -28.52 -23.91 9.18
N GLY A 75 -27.61 -23.15 8.56
CA GLY A 75 -26.99 -23.51 7.27
C GLY A 75 -27.96 -23.55 6.08
N ARG A 76 -29.14 -22.91 6.18
CA ARG A 76 -30.18 -22.88 5.12
C ARG A 76 -29.97 -21.74 4.12
N ALA A 77 -29.12 -20.77 4.43
CA ALA A 77 -28.85 -19.63 3.57
C ALA A 77 -28.31 -20.11 2.22
N LYS A 78 -29.09 -19.89 1.15
CA LYS A 78 -28.66 -20.27 -0.20
C LYS A 78 -27.64 -19.28 -0.78
N ARG A 79 -27.83 -17.99 -0.51
CA ARG A 79 -26.97 -16.90 -0.95
C ARG A 79 -27.04 -15.73 0.01
N VAL A 80 -25.89 -15.13 0.30
CA VAL A 80 -25.77 -13.87 1.05
C VAL A 80 -24.89 -12.94 0.23
N ALA A 81 -25.34 -11.71 0.01
CA ALA A 81 -24.57 -10.68 -0.69
C ALA A 81 -24.58 -9.41 0.14
N VAL A 82 -23.39 -8.88 0.44
CA VAL A 82 -23.20 -7.65 1.21
C VAL A 82 -22.24 -6.74 0.46
N THR A 83 -22.65 -5.50 0.23
CA THR A 83 -21.78 -4.48 -0.36
C THR A 83 -21.05 -3.73 0.74
N ALA A 84 -19.73 -3.83 0.74
CA ALA A 84 -18.83 -3.08 1.60
C ALA A 84 -18.32 -1.83 0.86
N SER A 85 -18.42 -0.67 1.52
CA SER A 85 -17.92 0.60 0.98
C SER A 85 -16.60 0.96 1.64
N HIS A 86 -15.54 0.95 0.84
CA HIS A 86 -14.18 1.30 1.23
C HIS A 86 -13.65 2.44 0.36
N PRO A 87 -12.55 3.11 0.77
CA PRO A 87 -11.88 4.08 -0.09
C PRO A 87 -11.55 3.47 -1.46
N ARG A 88 -11.58 4.29 -2.53
CA ARG A 88 -11.17 3.85 -3.88
C ARG A 88 -9.65 3.89 -4.07
N THR A 89 -8.95 4.58 -3.18
CA THR A 89 -7.51 4.84 -3.29
C THR A 89 -6.82 4.84 -1.93
N VAL A 90 -5.54 4.48 -1.93
CA VAL A 90 -4.59 4.58 -0.81
C VAL A 90 -3.32 5.23 -1.37
N ALA A 91 -2.72 6.17 -0.62
CA ALA A 91 -1.55 6.93 -1.08
C ALA A 91 -1.70 7.53 -2.49
N ASN A 92 -2.91 8.02 -2.81
CA ASN A 92 -3.27 8.60 -4.11
C ASN A 92 -3.19 7.63 -5.31
N SER A 93 -3.18 6.32 -5.07
CA SER A 93 -3.29 5.31 -6.12
C SER A 93 -4.38 4.30 -5.83
N ARG A 94 -4.83 3.60 -6.88
CA ARG A 94 -5.75 2.47 -6.74
C ARG A 94 -5.03 1.34 -6.02
N TYR A 95 -5.78 0.60 -5.21
CA TYR A 95 -5.31 -0.63 -4.59
C TYR A 95 -6.20 -1.79 -5.03
N THR A 96 -5.62 -2.99 -4.97
CA THR A 96 -6.28 -4.26 -5.26
C THR A 96 -6.37 -5.06 -3.97
N VAL A 97 -7.50 -5.72 -3.80
CA VAL A 97 -7.74 -6.68 -2.73
C VAL A 97 -7.86 -8.06 -3.35
N GLU A 98 -7.10 -9.01 -2.83
CA GLU A 98 -7.15 -10.42 -3.25
C GLU A 98 -7.47 -11.30 -2.06
N LEU A 99 -8.58 -12.01 -2.11
CA LEU A 99 -8.90 -13.07 -1.16
C LEU A 99 -8.19 -14.34 -1.63
N ARG A 100 -7.31 -14.89 -0.81
CA ARG A 100 -6.44 -16.01 -1.18
C ARG A 100 -6.38 -17.06 -0.08
N ARG A 101 -6.33 -18.32 -0.51
CA ARG A 101 -6.06 -19.44 0.38
C ARG A 101 -4.59 -19.63 0.69
N ASN A 102 -4.30 -20.20 1.87
CA ASN A 102 -2.97 -20.69 2.23
C ASN A 102 -1.87 -19.62 2.02
N CYS A 103 -2.09 -18.44 2.58
CA CYS A 103 -1.20 -17.30 2.38
C CYS A 103 0.13 -17.48 3.10
N THR A 104 1.22 -17.12 2.41
CA THR A 104 2.56 -17.05 2.98
C THR A 104 2.98 -15.59 3.11
N ALA A 105 3.23 -15.14 4.34
CA ALA A 105 3.64 -13.79 4.68
C ALA A 105 4.35 -13.79 6.06
N PRO A 106 5.00 -12.69 6.49
CA PRO A 106 5.45 -12.57 7.87
C PRO A 106 4.27 -12.83 8.82
N LEU A 107 4.47 -13.70 9.81
CA LEU A 107 3.45 -14.13 10.78
C LEU A 107 2.34 -15.05 10.25
N LEU A 108 2.34 -15.43 8.97
CA LEU A 108 1.44 -16.44 8.41
C LEU A 108 2.20 -17.74 8.13
N ASP A 109 1.55 -18.87 8.43
CA ASP A 109 2.13 -20.21 8.37
C ASP A 109 1.96 -20.92 7.01
N GLY A 110 1.41 -20.23 6.01
CA GLY A 110 1.12 -20.86 4.71
C GLY A 110 -0.12 -21.75 4.72
N GLN A 111 -0.85 -21.85 5.84
CA GLN A 111 -2.10 -22.63 5.96
C GLN A 111 -3.30 -21.74 6.30
N THR A 112 -3.04 -20.47 6.62
CA THR A 112 -4.07 -19.48 6.93
C THR A 112 -4.56 -18.79 5.65
N ASP A 113 -5.88 -18.72 5.50
CA ASP A 113 -6.54 -17.93 4.47
C ASP A 113 -6.41 -16.43 4.79
N CYS A 114 -6.25 -15.59 3.76
CA CYS A 114 -5.97 -14.18 3.97
C CYS A 114 -6.46 -13.26 2.85
N LEU A 115 -6.56 -11.98 3.17
CA LEU A 115 -6.60 -10.90 2.22
C LEU A 115 -5.18 -10.39 1.97
N ARG A 116 -4.79 -10.33 0.69
CA ARG A 116 -3.60 -9.61 0.22
C ARG A 116 -4.02 -8.29 -0.37
N LEU A 117 -3.52 -7.19 0.17
CA LEU A 117 -3.82 -5.84 -0.33
C LEU A 117 -2.55 -5.17 -0.87
N THR A 118 -2.66 -4.56 -2.05
CA THR A 118 -1.51 -3.92 -2.71
C THR A 118 -1.94 -2.62 -3.38
N ALA A 119 -1.19 -1.54 -3.13
CA ALA A 119 -1.39 -0.25 -3.79
C ALA A 119 -0.40 -0.05 -4.95
N ALA A 120 -0.84 0.59 -6.04
CA ALA A 120 0.00 0.73 -7.24
C ALA A 120 1.17 1.71 -7.09
N SER A 121 1.10 2.63 -6.12
CA SER A 121 2.13 3.66 -5.90
C SER A 121 2.97 3.44 -4.64
N ALA A 122 2.83 2.30 -3.97
CA ALA A 122 3.56 2.00 -2.74
C ALA A 122 4.21 0.63 -2.85
N ASP A 123 5.45 0.50 -2.39
CA ASP A 123 6.19 -0.78 -2.35
C ASP A 123 5.90 -1.51 -1.03
N THR A 124 4.61 -1.77 -0.80
CA THR A 124 4.15 -2.51 0.38
C THR A 124 2.96 -3.41 0.08
N VAL A 125 2.85 -4.49 0.85
CA VAL A 125 1.78 -5.46 0.76
C VAL A 125 1.29 -5.79 2.17
N ALA A 126 0.02 -5.49 2.43
CA ALA A 126 -0.62 -5.88 3.68
C ALA A 126 -1.24 -7.27 3.54
N TYR A 127 -1.04 -8.09 4.56
CA TYR A 127 -1.62 -9.44 4.67
C TYR A 127 -2.49 -9.49 5.91
N VAL A 128 -3.80 -9.71 5.72
CA VAL A 128 -4.76 -9.79 6.82
C VAL A 128 -5.38 -11.18 6.85
N PRO A 129 -5.23 -11.94 7.95
CA PRO A 129 -5.83 -13.26 8.07
C PRO A 129 -7.36 -13.17 8.07
N VAL A 130 -8.01 -14.19 7.50
CA VAL A 130 -9.46 -14.31 7.47
C VAL A 130 -9.85 -15.63 8.12
N GLU A 131 -10.73 -15.57 9.10
CA GLU A 131 -11.28 -16.74 9.79
C GLU A 131 -12.75 -16.91 9.41
N THR A 132 -13.07 -17.97 8.66
CA THR A 132 -14.42 -18.32 8.24
C THR A 132 -14.69 -19.81 8.44
N THR A 133 -15.96 -20.16 8.61
CA THR A 133 -16.42 -21.55 8.65
C THR A 133 -16.61 -22.09 7.24
N ALA A 134 -17.10 -21.26 6.32
CA ALA A 134 -17.15 -21.53 4.89
C ALA A 134 -15.75 -21.50 4.28
N ASP A 135 -15.58 -22.27 3.20
CA ASP A 135 -14.36 -22.19 2.37
C ASP A 135 -14.29 -20.82 1.68
N ILE A 136 -13.10 -20.37 1.31
CA ILE A 136 -12.95 -19.18 0.46
C ILE A 136 -12.61 -19.56 -0.98
N GLU A 137 -13.12 -18.78 -1.93
CA GLU A 137 -12.74 -18.82 -3.32
C GLU A 137 -11.71 -17.72 -3.61
N ASN A 138 -10.61 -18.11 -4.26
CA ASN A 138 -9.59 -17.15 -4.69
C ASN A 138 -10.23 -16.13 -5.65
N SER A 139 -10.27 -14.88 -5.22
CA SER A 139 -10.99 -13.82 -5.92
C SER A 139 -10.33 -12.47 -5.67
N SER A 140 -10.64 -11.48 -6.52
CA SER A 140 -9.99 -10.17 -6.48
C SER A 140 -10.96 -9.06 -6.82
N ALA A 141 -10.83 -7.92 -6.15
CA ALA A 141 -11.60 -6.72 -6.42
C ALA A 141 -10.72 -5.47 -6.31
N SER A 142 -11.03 -4.42 -7.08
CA SER A 142 -10.45 -3.10 -6.86
C SER A 142 -11.03 -2.45 -5.60
N GLY A 143 -10.26 -1.57 -4.98
CA GLY A 143 -10.77 -0.72 -3.91
C GLY A 143 -12.00 0.10 -4.31
N GLY A 144 -12.87 0.37 -3.34
CA GLY A 144 -14.13 1.07 -3.55
C GLY A 144 -15.31 0.26 -3.01
N GLU A 145 -16.30 0.03 -3.85
CA GLU A 145 -17.45 -0.80 -3.51
C GLU A 145 -17.13 -2.25 -3.84
N ILE A 146 -16.97 -3.05 -2.79
CA ILE A 146 -16.63 -4.46 -2.87
C ILE A 146 -17.86 -5.25 -2.46
N GLU A 147 -18.32 -6.14 -3.32
CA GLU A 147 -19.40 -7.06 -3.02
C GLU A 147 -18.83 -8.37 -2.47
N LEU A 148 -19.25 -8.70 -1.25
CA LEU A 148 -18.97 -9.95 -0.56
C LEU A 148 -20.11 -10.92 -0.85
N GLN A 149 -19.81 -12.07 -1.45
CA GLN A 149 -20.80 -13.06 -1.82
C GLN A 149 -20.51 -14.40 -1.15
N TYR A 150 -21.56 -15.01 -0.60
CA TYR A 150 -21.58 -16.39 -0.14
C TYR A 150 -22.53 -17.21 -1.02
N ASP A 151 -22.07 -18.37 -1.50
CA ASP A 151 -22.91 -19.36 -2.19
C ASP A 151 -23.02 -20.63 -1.33
N GLY A 152 -24.22 -20.89 -0.82
CA GLY A 152 -24.51 -22.04 0.03
C GLY A 152 -24.55 -23.38 -0.72
N SER A 153 -24.52 -23.38 -2.06
CA SER A 153 -24.44 -24.60 -2.87
C SER A 153 -23.03 -25.19 -2.86
N SER A 154 -22.02 -24.31 -2.84
CA SER A 154 -20.59 -24.63 -2.80
C SER A 154 -19.94 -24.37 -1.44
N ASN A 155 -20.67 -23.77 -0.50
CA ASN A 155 -20.19 -23.36 0.82
C ASN A 155 -18.93 -22.48 0.71
N ASN A 156 -18.94 -21.51 -0.21
CA ASN A 156 -17.79 -20.65 -0.48
C ASN A 156 -18.10 -19.15 -0.35
N ILE A 157 -17.07 -18.39 0.06
CA ILE A 157 -17.08 -16.93 0.10
C ILE A 157 -16.15 -16.37 -0.97
N SER A 158 -16.60 -15.35 -1.70
CA SER A 158 -15.82 -14.66 -2.74
C SER A 158 -16.01 -13.14 -2.66
N ILE A 159 -15.06 -12.41 -3.24
CA ILE A 159 -15.13 -10.95 -3.40
C ILE A 159 -15.19 -10.56 -4.87
N THR A 160 -16.00 -9.56 -5.19
CA THR A 160 -16.06 -8.95 -6.53
C THR A 160 -16.27 -7.46 -6.42
N GLU A 161 -16.06 -6.75 -7.53
CA GLU A 161 -16.45 -5.35 -7.65
C GLU A 161 -17.99 -5.24 -7.70
N ALA A 162 -18.56 -4.30 -6.95
CA ALA A 162 -19.98 -3.99 -7.03
C ALA A 162 -20.31 -3.34 -8.39
N ARG A 163 -21.44 -3.73 -8.99
CA ARG A 163 -21.93 -3.21 -10.29
C ARG A 163 -22.72 -1.93 -10.18
#